data_AF-A0A2D6SMG0-F1
#
_entry.id   AF-A0A2D6SMG0-F1
#
_cell.length_a   1.000
_cell.length_b   1.000
_cell.length_c   1.000
_cell.angle_alpha   90.00
_cell.angle_beta   90.00
_cell.angle_gamma   90.00
#
_symmetry.space_group_name_H-M   'P 1'
#
loop_
_entity.id
_entity.type
_entity.pdbx_description
1 polymer ?
#
loop_
_entity_poly.entity_id
_entity_poly.type
_entity_poly.pdbx_seq_one_letter_code
_entity_poly.pdbx_strand_id
1 'polypeptide(L)' 'MSLEQQHEASDPKFSAWVEASAGAGKTKILTDRVLRLLLAGVPPERILCLTFTKAAAAEMAMR' A
#
# COMPACT_ATOMS: atom_id res chain seq x y z
N MET A 1 7.18 12.47 6.30
CA MET A 1 7.17 11.09 6.83
C MET A 1 8.54 10.48 6.56
N SER A 2 9.26 10.10 7.60
CA SER A 2 10.62 9.53 7.50
C SER A 2 10.59 8.19 6.77
N LEU A 3 11.74 7.75 6.23
CA LEU A 3 11.87 6.43 5.59
C LEU A 3 11.48 5.28 6.52
N GLU A 4 11.83 5.40 7.80
CA GLU A 4 11.47 4.45 8.85
C GLU A 4 9.95 4.33 9.00
N GLN A 5 9.22 5.46 9.04
CA GLN A 5 7.76 5.45 9.10
C GLN A 5 7.12 4.80 7.86
N GLN A 6 7.69 5.00 6.66
CA GLN A 6 7.17 4.34 5.45
C GLN A 6 7.42 2.83 5.48
N HIS A 7 8.60 2.43 5.98
CA HIS A 7 8.97 1.04 6.14
C HIS A 7 8.04 0.31 7.12
N GLU A 8 7.74 0.94 8.25
CA GLU A 8 6.82 0.41 9.26
C GLU A 8 5.38 0.34 8.73
N ALA A 9 4.89 1.42 8.11
CA ALA A 9 3.53 1.46 7.56
C ALA A 9 3.28 0.44 6.43
N SER A 10 4.34 0.05 5.70
CA SER A 10 4.26 -0.97 4.66
C SER A 10 4.49 -2.40 5.16
N ASP A 11 4.81 -2.64 6.44
CA ASP A 11 4.98 -4.00 6.99
C ASP A 11 3.62 -4.72 7.10
N PRO A 12 3.37 -5.79 6.31
CA PRO A 12 2.10 -6.50 6.33
C PRO A 12 1.76 -7.20 7.64
N LYS A 13 2.73 -7.37 8.56
CA LYS A 13 2.51 -8.04 9.86
C LYS A 13 1.64 -7.25 10.82
N PHE A 14 1.49 -5.95 10.59
CA PHE A 14 0.72 -5.05 11.45
C PHE A 14 -0.31 -4.26 10.65
N SER A 15 -1.36 -3.81 11.31
CA SER A 15 -2.27 -2.82 10.74
C SER A 15 -1.65 -1.43 10.89
N ALA A 16 -1.79 -0.59 9.88
CA ALA A 16 -1.23 0.76 9.88
C ALA A 16 -2.31 1.79 9.54
N TRP A 17 -2.31 2.90 10.28
CA TRP A 17 -3.06 4.11 9.94
C TRP A 17 -2.09 5.16 9.42
N VAL A 18 -2.30 5.62 8.19
CA VAL A 18 -1.41 6.60 7.55
C VAL A 18 -2.17 7.89 7.31
N GLU A 19 -1.91 8.88 8.15
CA GLU A 19 -2.37 10.25 7.97
C GLU A 19 -1.25 11.10 7.38
N ALA A 20 -1.45 11.62 6.16
CA ALA A 20 -0.46 12.44 5.48
C ALA A 20 -1.11 13.32 4.42
N SER A 21 -0.50 14.48 4.15
CA SER A 21 -0.94 15.41 3.10
C SER A 21 -0.93 14.80 1.69
N ALA A 22 -1.60 15.46 0.75
CA ALA A 22 -1.50 15.12 -0.67
C ALA A 22 -0.03 15.12 -1.13
N GLY A 23 0.34 14.21 -2.04
CA GLY A 23 1.72 14.09 -2.53
C GLY A 23 2.73 13.44 -1.57
N ALA A 24 2.34 13.13 -0.33
CA ALA A 24 3.26 12.56 0.68
C ALA A 24 3.65 11.08 0.47
N GLY A 25 3.34 10.48 -0.68
CA GLY A 25 3.74 9.10 -1.01
C GLY A 25 2.82 7.99 -0.49
N LYS A 26 1.59 8.27 -0.05
CA LYS A 26 0.64 7.24 0.45
C LYS A 26 0.43 6.07 -0.51
N THR A 27 0.33 6.36 -1.81
CA THR A 27 0.19 5.33 -2.87
C THR A 27 1.41 4.41 -2.89
N LYS A 28 2.63 4.96 -2.76
CA LYS A 28 3.88 4.17 -2.71
C LYS A 28 3.89 3.21 -1.52
N ILE A 29 3.47 3.66 -0.33
CA ILE A 29 3.37 2.80 0.86
C ILE A 29 2.40 1.64 0.60
N LEU A 30 1.24 1.93 0.02
CA LEU A 30 0.24 0.90 -0.28
C LEU A 30 0.76 -0.11 -1.31
N THR A 31 1.42 0.35 -2.38
CA THR A 31 2.08 -0.51 -3.37
C THR A 31 3.18 -1.36 -2.72
N ASP A 32 4.04 -0.78 -1.88
CA ASP A 32 5.10 -1.51 -1.18
C ASP A 32 4.53 -2.58 -0.25
N ARG A 33 3.42 -2.30 0.42
CA ARG A 33 2.72 -3.27 1.27
C ARG A 33 2.18 -4.45 0.47
N VAL A 34 1.55 -4.18 -0.68
CA VAL A 34 1.07 -5.23 -1.59
C VAL A 34 2.24 -6.07 -2.10
N LEU A 35 3.32 -5.42 -2.54
CA LEU A 35 4.52 -6.11 -3.01
C LEU A 35 5.12 -7.02 -1.92
N ARG A 36 5.18 -6.57 -0.67
CA ARG A 36 5.66 -7.38 0.46
C ARG A 36 4.77 -8.61 0.71
N LEU A 37 3.45 -8.50 0.58
CA LEU A 37 2.54 -9.64 0.68
C LEU A 37 2.77 -10.65 -0.45
N LEU A 38 2.92 -10.16 -1.69
CA LEU A 38 3.18 -11.01 -2.85
C LEU A 38 4.55 -11.72 -2.73
N LEU A 39 5.60 -11.01 -2.32
CA LEU A 39 6.92 -11.58 -2.07
C LEU A 39 6.92 -12.60 -0.92
N ALA A 40 5.99 -12.46 0.03
CA ALA A 40 5.75 -13.44 1.09
C ALA A 40 4.92 -14.66 0.63
N GLY A 41 4.55 -14.74 -0.66
CA GLY A 41 3.81 -15.86 -1.23
C GLY A 41 2.30 -15.80 -1.00
N VAL A 42 1.75 -14.65 -0.58
CA VAL A 42 0.29 -14.49 -0.46
C VAL A 42 -0.33 -14.50 -1.85
N PRO A 43 -1.30 -15.41 -2.13
CA PRO A 43 -2.00 -15.42 -3.41
C PRO A 43 -2.67 -14.06 -3.68
N PRO A 44 -2.50 -13.45 -4.87
CA PRO A 44 -3.05 -12.13 -5.18
C PRO A 44 -4.55 -11.99 -4.90
N GLU A 45 -5.33 -13.04 -5.17
CA GLU A 45 -6.78 -13.10 -4.94
C GLU A 45 -7.18 -13.00 -3.44
N ARG A 46 -6.21 -13.13 -2.52
CA ARG A 46 -6.40 -12.91 -1.08
C ARG A 46 -6.06 -11.49 -0.64
N ILE A 47 -5.66 -10.61 -1.55
CA ILE A 47 -5.29 -9.21 -1.28
C ILE A 47 -6.38 -8.29 -1.86
N LEU A 48 -7.06 -7.55 -0.98
CA LEU A 48 -8.08 -6.58 -1.39
C LEU A 48 -7.55 -5.15 -1.18
N CYS A 49 -7.43 -4.40 -2.28
CA CYS A 49 -7.16 -2.97 -2.25
C CYS A 49 -8.43 -2.18 -2.62
N LEU A 50 -8.83 -1.26 -1.74
CA LEU A 50 -9.99 -0.40 -1.96
C LEU A 50 -9.55 1.06 -2.10
N THR A 51 -10.18 1.77 -3.03
CA THR A 51 -9.99 3.21 -3.21
C THR A 51 -11.35 3.87 -3.47
N PHE A 52 -11.43 5.19 -3.27
CA PHE A 52 -12.68 5.92 -3.44
C PHE A 52 -13.12 6.06 -4.91
N THR A 53 -12.18 6.04 -5.85
CA THR A 53 -12.46 6.26 -7.27
C THR A 53 -11.96 5.12 -8.14
N LYS A 54 -12.68 4.83 -9.22
CA LYS A 54 -12.24 3.85 -10.23
C LYS A 54 -10.89 4.20 -10.84
N ALA A 55 -10.60 5.49 -11.01
CA ALA A 55 -9.32 5.97 -11.53
C ALA A 55 -8.16 5.62 -10.60
N ALA A 56 -8.31 5.82 -9.29
CA ALA A 56 -7.28 5.44 -8.32
C ALA A 56 -7.10 3.93 -8.21
N ALA A 57 -8.19 3.15 -8.30
CA ALA A 57 -8.12 1.70 -8.36
C ALA A 57 -7.35 1.21 -9.60
N ALA A 58 -7.62 1.80 -10.76
CA ALA A 58 -6.94 1.47 -12.00
C ALA A 58 -5.45 1.84 -11.95
N GLU A 59 -5.10 3.00 -11.37
CA GLU A 59 -3.71 3.40 -11.17
C GLU A 59 -2.96 2.39 -10.29
N MET A 60 -3.57 1.97 -9.18
CA MET A 60 -3.01 0.94 -8.29
C MET A 60 -2.80 -0.40 -8.99
N ALA A 61 -3.71 -0.81 -9.88
CA ALA A 61 -3.60 -2.07 -10.60
C ALA A 61 -2.54 -2.07 -11.71
N MET A 62 -2.14 -0.90 -12.21
CA MET A 62 -1.12 -0.76 -13.25
C MET A 62 0.32 -0.66 -12.70
N ARG A 63 0.48 -0.44 -11.40
CA ARG A 63 1.79 -0.28 -10.74
C ARG A 63 2.23 -1.55 -10.03
#